data_AF-A0A919AQA4-F1
#
_entry.id   AF-A0A919AQA4-F1
#
_cell.length_a   1.000
_cell.length_b   1.000
_cell.length_c   1.000
_cell.angle_alpha   90.00
_cell.angle_beta   90.00
_cell.angle_gamma   90.00
#
_symmetry.space_group_name_H-M   'P 1'
#
loop_
_entity.id
_entity.type
_entity.pdbx_description
1 polymer ?
#
loop_
_entity_poly.entity_id
_entity_poly.type
_entity_poly.pdbx_seq_one_letter_code
_entity_poly.pdbx_strand_id
1 'polypeptide(L)'
;MKPGQIERREFEYRRHGTASIIAALDVHTGQVLVEDIVRNDSATFISFLRMLDQSIDPKLTIHLFLDNGLSHVPKATRAWLAAHPRFAVHHTPKHAS
;
A
#
# COMPACT_ATOMS: atom_id res chain seq x y z
N MET A 1 3.18 18.48 14.90
CA MET A 1 2.67 19.27 16.05
C MET A 1 3.63 19.14 17.21
N LYS A 2 3.97 20.23 17.89
CA LYS A 2 4.77 20.17 19.12
C LYS A 2 3.84 19.97 20.32
N PRO A 3 4.27 19.29 21.39
CA PRO A 3 3.54 19.24 22.64
C PRO A 3 3.21 20.67 23.13
N GLY A 4 1.95 20.94 23.48
CA GLY A 4 1.49 22.24 23.99
C GLY A 4 0.91 23.21 22.96
N GLN A 5 0.87 22.85 21.68
CA GLN A 5 0.25 23.70 20.64
C GLN A 5 -1.20 23.25 20.37
N ILE A 6 -2.18 24.13 20.61
CA ILE A 6 -3.59 23.89 20.25
C ILE A 6 -3.70 23.80 18.72
N GLU A 7 -4.32 22.71 18.24
CA GLU A 7 -4.57 22.48 16.82
C GLU A 7 -5.43 23.64 16.26
N ARG A 8 -4.93 24.37 15.26
CA ARG A 8 -5.75 25.36 14.55
C ARG A 8 -6.66 24.61 13.59
N ARG A 9 -7.94 24.49 13.95
CA ARG A 9 -8.98 23.97 13.06
C ARG A 9 -9.75 25.13 12.47
N GLU A 10 -9.84 25.16 11.14
CA GLU A 10 -10.81 26.00 10.44
C GLU A 10 -12.22 25.54 10.85
N PHE A 11 -13.15 26.49 11.01
CA PHE A 11 -14.50 26.21 11.54
C PHE A 11 -15.28 25.18 10.70
N GLU A 12 -14.93 25.05 9.41
CA GLU A 12 -15.58 24.15 8.46
C GLU A 12 -15.05 22.71 8.52
N TYR A 13 -13.89 22.47 9.16
CA TYR A 13 -13.32 21.13 9.22
C TYR A 13 -13.99 20.27 10.30
N ARG A 14 -14.84 19.34 9.87
CA ARG A 14 -15.40 18.27 10.71
C ARG A 14 -14.68 16.94 10.45
N ARG A 15 -14.05 16.39 11.50
CA ARG A 15 -13.40 15.07 11.44
C ARG A 15 -14.40 13.97 11.76
N HIS A 16 -14.66 13.09 10.80
CA HIS A 16 -15.61 11.97 10.93
C HIS A 16 -14.97 10.66 11.44
N GLY A 17 -13.73 10.73 11.91
CA GLY A 17 -12.94 9.55 12.30
C GLY A 17 -11.71 9.41 11.41
N THR A 18 -11.16 8.19 11.36
CA THR A 18 -10.03 7.85 10.52
C THR A 18 -10.28 6.48 9.92
N ALA A 19 -10.06 6.33 8.62
CA ALA A 19 -10.02 5.04 7.94
C ALA A 19 -8.58 4.77 7.51
N SER A 20 -8.18 3.49 7.52
CA SER A 20 -6.93 3.06 6.89
C SER A 20 -7.28 2.34 5.60
N ILE A 21 -6.54 2.62 4.55
CA ILE A 21 -6.69 1.97 3.25
C ILE A 21 -5.34 1.44 2.79
N ILE A 22 -5.38 0.42 1.94
CA ILE A 22 -4.30 0.05 1.05
C ILE A 22 -4.74 0.31 -0.38
N ALA A 23 -3.84 0.86 -1.21
CA ALA A 23 -4.17 1.22 -2.57
C ALA A 23 -2.99 0.96 -3.52
N ALA A 24 -3.32 0.65 -4.77
CA ALA A 24 -2.39 0.57 -5.88
C ALA A 24 -2.91 1.45 -7.02
N LEU A 25 -2.04 2.31 -7.54
CA LEU A 25 -2.30 3.13 -8.72
C LEU A 25 -1.73 2.43 -9.96
N ASP A 26 -2.58 2.15 -10.93
CA ASP A 26 -2.14 1.85 -12.29
C ASP A 26 -1.68 3.16 -12.95
N VAL A 27 -0.38 3.28 -13.17
CA VAL A 27 0.25 4.47 -13.75
C VAL A 27 -0.13 4.71 -15.21
N HIS A 28 -0.58 3.69 -15.94
CA HIS A 28 -0.96 3.82 -17.33
C HIS A 28 -2.38 4.36 -17.48
N THR A 29 -3.31 3.81 -16.70
CA THR A 29 -4.74 4.14 -16.80
C THR A 29 -5.20 5.20 -15.82
N GLY A 30 -4.45 5.43 -14.75
CA GLY A 30 -4.85 6.28 -13.62
C GLY A 30 -5.85 5.61 -12.67
N GLN A 31 -6.21 4.34 -12.90
CA GLN A 31 -7.13 3.61 -12.03
C GLN A 31 -6.47 3.32 -10.68
N VAL A 32 -7.23 3.53 -9.60
CA VAL A 32 -6.80 3.14 -8.25
C VAL A 32 -7.61 1.95 -7.80
N LEU A 33 -6.92 0.85 -7.49
CA LEU A 33 -7.50 -0.28 -6.77
C LEU A 33 -7.26 -0.05 -5.29
N VAL A 34 -8.32 -0.11 -4.48
CA VAL A 34 -8.30 0.27 -3.07
C VAL A 34 -9.10 -0.71 -2.23
N GLU A 35 -8.62 -1.00 -1.03
CA GLU A 35 -9.30 -1.79 -0.01
C GLU A 35 -9.23 -1.06 1.33
N ASP A 36 -10.31 -1.10 2.11
CA ASP A 36 -10.26 -0.70 3.51
C ASP A 36 -9.53 -1.75 4.34
N ILE A 37 -8.72 -1.30 5.30
CA ILE A 37 -7.89 -2.18 6.12
C ILE A 37 -8.06 -1.88 7.60
N VAL A 38 -8.12 -2.96 8.38
CA VAL A 38 -8.13 -2.87 9.85
C VAL A 38 -6.70 -2.80 10.39
N ARG A 39 -5.73 -3.41 9.69
CA ARG A 39 -4.31 -3.48 10.09
C ARG A 39 -3.41 -3.31 8.87
N ASN A 40 -2.27 -2.65 9.05
CA ASN A 40 -1.21 -2.56 8.03
C ASN A 40 -0.09 -3.55 8.36
N ASP A 41 -0.33 -4.83 8.07
CA ASP A 41 0.63 -5.92 8.30
C ASP A 41 0.86 -6.76 7.02
N SER A 42 1.77 -7.73 7.11
CA SER A 42 2.09 -8.60 5.97
C SER A 42 0.91 -9.44 5.49
N ALA A 43 0.01 -9.87 6.37
CA ALA A 43 -1.11 -10.71 5.99
C ALA A 43 -2.11 -9.90 5.15
N THR A 44 -2.43 -8.68 5.60
CA THR A 44 -3.23 -7.74 4.83
C THR A 44 -2.57 -7.39 3.51
N PHE A 45 -1.27 -7.10 3.50
CA PHE A 45 -0.54 -6.78 2.27
C PHE A 45 -0.55 -7.95 1.27
N ILE A 46 -0.28 -9.17 1.71
CA ILE A 46 -0.33 -10.37 0.84
C ILE A 46 -1.75 -10.59 0.31
N SER A 47 -2.79 -10.39 1.13
CA SER A 47 -4.18 -10.49 0.67
C SER A 47 -4.46 -9.49 -0.46
N PHE A 48 -3.98 -8.25 -0.31
CA PHE A 48 -4.09 -7.23 -1.35
C PHE A 48 -3.33 -7.62 -2.63
N LEU A 49 -2.12 -8.16 -2.51
CA LEU A 49 -1.38 -8.66 -3.68
C LEU A 49 -2.11 -9.78 -4.43
N ARG A 50 -2.79 -10.68 -3.71
CA ARG A 50 -3.63 -11.72 -4.32
C ARG A 50 -4.81 -11.15 -5.09
N MET A 51 -5.42 -10.09 -4.56
CA MET A 51 -6.48 -9.37 -5.27
C MET A 51 -5.92 -8.75 -6.56
N LEU A 52 -4.78 -8.06 -6.50
CA LEU A 52 -4.13 -7.51 -7.70
C LEU A 52 -3.82 -8.59 -8.76
N ASP A 53 -3.28 -9.73 -8.35
CA ASP A 53 -2.95 -10.85 -9.25
C ASP A 53 -4.18 -11.37 -10.01
N GLN A 54 -5.34 -11.38 -9.34
CA GLN A 54 -6.63 -11.80 -9.90
C GLN A 54 -7.29 -10.73 -10.77
N SER A 55 -7.09 -9.45 -10.45
CA SER A 55 -7.70 -8.32 -11.17
C SER A 55 -6.96 -7.93 -12.45
N ILE A 56 -5.68 -8.26 -12.56
CA ILE A 56 -4.83 -7.89 -13.70
C ILE A 56 -4.69 -9.07 -14.67
N ASP A 57 -4.72 -8.82 -15.98
CA ASP A 57 -4.58 -9.85 -17.03
C ASP A 57 -3.36 -10.77 -16.76
N PRO A 58 -3.55 -12.09 -16.64
CA PRO A 58 -2.50 -13.06 -16.28
C PRO A 58 -1.28 -13.08 -17.20
N LYS A 59 -1.36 -12.51 -18.41
CA LYS A 59 -0.25 -12.41 -19.36
C LYS A 59 0.69 -11.24 -19.06
N LEU A 60 0.28 -10.29 -18.22
CA LEU A 60 1.07 -9.10 -17.90
C LEU A 60 1.97 -9.33 -16.69
N THR A 61 3.17 -8.75 -16.71
CA THR A 61 4.03 -8.65 -15.51
C THR A 61 3.56 -7.47 -14.67
N ILE A 62 3.45 -7.65 -13.35
CA ILE A 62 3.05 -6.60 -12.41
C ILE A 62 4.30 -5.96 -11.83
N HIS A 63 4.57 -4.71 -12.21
CA HIS A 63 5.66 -3.93 -11.64
C HIS A 63 5.18 -3.20 -10.37
N LEU A 64 5.62 -3.68 -9.21
CA LEU A 64 5.29 -3.07 -7.93
C LEU A 64 6.38 -2.10 -7.51
N PHE A 65 6.01 -0.84 -7.31
CA PHE A 65 6.88 0.18 -6.71
C PHE A 65 6.44 0.41 -5.28
N LEU A 66 7.27 0.00 -4.31
CA LEU A 66 6.95 0.02 -2.89
C LEU A 66 7.94 0.90 -2.13
N ASP A 67 7.48 1.51 -1.04
CA ASP A 67 8.40 2.07 -0.05
C ASP A 67 9.03 0.94 0.80
N ASN A 68 9.74 1.33 1.86
CA ASN A 68 10.37 0.38 2.79
C ASN A 68 9.50 0.11 4.05
N GLY A 69 8.18 0.27 3.92
CA GLY A 69 7.21 0.08 4.98
C GLY A 69 7.23 -1.33 5.59
N LEU A 70 6.82 -1.41 6.86
CA LEU A 70 6.91 -2.62 7.66
C LEU A 70 6.06 -3.78 7.15
N SER A 71 5.03 -3.54 6.32
CA SER A 71 4.23 -4.61 5.71
C SER A 71 4.86 -5.20 4.45
N HIS A 72 5.77 -4.48 3.79
CA HIS A 72 6.38 -4.86 2.51
C HIS A 72 7.66 -5.71 2.67
N VAL A 73 8.43 -5.45 3.71
CA VAL A 73 9.73 -6.09 3.96
C VAL A 73 9.77 -7.40 4.79
N PRO A 74 8.72 -7.86 5.48
CA PRO A 74 8.79 -9.06 6.30
C PRO A 74 9.08 -10.34 5.51
N LYS A 75 9.59 -11.35 6.22
CA LYS A 75 9.93 -12.66 5.63
C LYS A 75 8.75 -13.30 4.89
N ALA A 76 7.53 -13.18 5.44
CA ALA A 76 6.32 -13.70 4.81
C ALA A 76 6.03 -13.02 3.47
N THR A 77 6.07 -11.68 3.43
CA THR A 77 5.87 -10.91 2.20
C THR A 77 6.92 -11.24 1.15
N ARG A 78 8.21 -11.27 1.54
CA ARG A 78 9.31 -11.63 0.64
C ARG A 78 9.18 -13.05 0.09
N ALA A 79 8.82 -14.02 0.94
CA ALA A 79 8.61 -15.40 0.52
C ALA A 79 7.44 -15.53 -0.46
N TRP A 80 6.33 -14.81 -0.20
CA TRP A 80 5.20 -14.78 -1.11
C TRP A 80 5.60 -14.20 -2.47
N LEU A 81 6.24 -13.03 -2.50
CA LEU A 81 6.70 -12.40 -3.75
C LEU A 81 7.69 -13.28 -4.52
N ALA A 82 8.60 -13.98 -3.82
CA ALA A 82 9.52 -14.93 -4.46
C ALA A 82 8.80 -16.13 -5.10
N ALA A 83 7.67 -16.56 -4.55
CA ALA A 83 6.85 -17.63 -5.11
C ALA A 83 5.94 -17.16 -6.28
N HIS A 84 5.82 -15.87 -6.52
CA HIS A 84 4.97 -15.29 -7.57
C HIS A 84 5.82 -14.46 -8.55
N PRO A 85 6.54 -15.10 -9.48
CA PRO A 85 7.54 -14.44 -10.34
C PRO A 85 6.95 -13.39 -11.31
N ARG A 86 5.62 -13.34 -11.45
CA ARG A 86 4.90 -12.31 -12.20
C ARG A 86 5.00 -10.92 -11.53
N PHE A 87 5.34 -10.85 -10.25
CA PHE A 87 5.55 -9.59 -9.54
C PHE A 87 7.03 -9.16 -9.62
N ALA A 88 7.30 -8.13 -10.41
CA ALA A 88 8.59 -7.46 -10.45
C ALA A 88 8.61 -6.32 -9.41
N VAL A 89 9.35 -6.50 -8.32
CA VAL A 89 9.32 -5.58 -7.17
C VAL A 89 10.48 -4.60 -7.22
N HIS A 90 10.16 -3.32 -7.06
CA HIS A 90 11.08 -2.19 -7.01
C HIS A 90 10.86 -1.44 -5.70
N HIS A 91 11.94 -1.21 -4.95
CA HIS A 91 11.87 -0.41 -3.72
C HIS A 91 12.42 0.99 -3.97
N THR A 92 11.77 2.00 -3.39
CA THR A 92 12.34 3.34 -3.34
C THR A 92 13.64 3.36 -2.51
N PRO A 93 14.56 4.30 -2.78
CA PRO A 93 15.74 4.48 -1.94
C PRO A 93 15.37 4.65 -0.46
N LYS A 94 16.28 4.26 0.43
CA LYS A 94 16.06 4.51 1.87
C LYS A 94 15.87 6.00 2.11
N HIS A 95 14.88 6.34 2.94
CA HIS A 95 14.49 7.72 3.27
C HIS A 95 13.85 8.52 2.10
N ALA A 96 13.44 7.87 1.02
CA ALA A 96 12.68 8.49 -0.07
C ALA A 96 11.16 8.31 0.13
N SER A 97 10.69 8.69 1.32
CA SER A 97 9.29 8.61 1.78
C SER A 97 8.85 9.93 2.37
#